data_AF-A0A3D0JJY7-F1
#
_entry.id   AF-A0A3D0JJY7-F1
#
_cell.length_a   1.000
_cell.length_b   1.000
_cell.length_c   1.000
_cell.angle_alpha   90.00
_cell.angle_beta   90.00
_cell.angle_gamma   90.00
#
_symmetry.space_group_name_H-M   'P 1'
#
loop_
_entity.id
_entity.type
_entity.pdbx_description
1 polymer ?
#
loop_
_entity_poly.entity_id
_entity_poly.type
_entity_poly.pdbx_seq_one_letter_code
_entity_poly.pdbx_strand_id
1 'polypeptide(L)'
;MGKTTQLNVLGEALKPCSLDPLTGYFRNGCCQTDASDRGSHVVCAVVTAEFLEFSMVQGNDLMTPRPEYQFPGLKPGDRWCVCALRWVEAVRAGV
;
A
#
# COMPACT_ATOMS: atom_id res chain seq x y z
N MET A 1 -5.32 10.89 25.91
CA MET A 1 -5.23 9.56 25.26
C MET A 1 -4.26 9.69 24.11
N GLY A 2 -3.03 9.22 24.29
CA GLY A 2 -1.97 9.40 23.30
C GLY A 2 -2.27 8.59 22.03
N LYS A 3 -2.16 9.21 20.86
CA LYS A 3 -2.06 8.51 19.58
C LYS A 3 -1.00 7.41 19.74
N THR A 4 -1.39 6.14 19.68
CA THR A 4 -0.44 5.04 19.66
C THR A 4 0.33 5.14 18.35
N THR A 5 1.55 5.67 18.40
CA THR A 5 2.41 5.77 17.23
C THR A 5 2.79 4.35 16.82
N GLN A 6 2.26 3.86 15.69
CA GLN A 6 2.71 2.59 15.14
C GLN A 6 4.18 2.70 14.73
N LEU A 7 4.89 1.58 14.85
CA LEU A 7 6.31 1.50 14.56
C LEU A 7 6.52 0.91 13.16
N ASN A 8 7.62 1.31 12.52
CA ASN A 8 8.12 0.65 11.32
C ASN A 8 8.78 -0.70 11.69
N VAL A 9 9.22 -1.44 10.68
CA VAL A 9 9.87 -2.76 10.85
C VAL A 9 11.21 -2.71 11.61
N LEU A 10 11.78 -1.51 11.82
CA LEU A 10 13.00 -1.28 12.58
C LEU A 10 12.72 -0.91 14.05
N GLY A 11 11.44 -0.84 14.46
CA GLY A 11 11.05 -0.43 15.81
C GLY A 11 11.03 1.09 16.03
N GLU A 12 11.14 1.89 14.97
CA GLU A 12 11.08 3.36 15.05
C GLU A 12 9.69 3.88 14.70
N ALA A 13 9.42 5.17 14.91
CA ALA A 13 8.16 5.78 14.51
C ALA A 13 7.86 5.59 13.01
N LEU A 14 6.64 5.17 12.68
CA LEU A 14 6.20 5.00 11.29
C LEU A 14 6.21 6.35 10.56
N LYS A 15 6.91 6.40 9.42
CA LYS A 15 7.00 7.58 8.56
C LYS A 15 5.91 7.54 7.47
N PRO A 16 5.50 8.70 6.93
CA PRO A 16 4.65 8.74 5.75
C PRO A 16 5.27 7.96 4.57
N CYS A 17 4.45 7.15 3.92
CA CYS A 17 4.78 6.44 2.69
C CYS A 17 4.64 7.36 1.47
N SER A 18 3.47 7.99 1.32
CA SER A 18 3.17 8.95 0.24
C SER A 18 2.07 9.93 0.63
N LEU A 19 2.16 11.17 0.14
CA LEU A 19 1.11 12.19 0.28
C LEU A 19 0.53 12.63 -1.07
N ASP A 20 1.20 12.26 -2.16
CA ASP A 20 0.77 12.48 -3.53
C ASP A 20 1.37 11.37 -4.43
N PRO A 21 0.59 10.35 -4.82
CA PRO A 21 -0.82 10.14 -4.44
C PRO A 21 -0.98 9.82 -2.94
N LEU A 22 -2.08 10.27 -2.33
CA LEU A 22 -2.38 10.03 -0.92
C LEU A 22 -2.71 8.56 -0.67
N THR A 23 -1.89 7.89 0.13
CA THR A 23 -1.97 6.44 0.39
C THR A 23 -2.45 6.10 1.80
N GLY A 24 -2.40 4.80 2.14
CA GLY A 24 -2.77 4.23 3.43
C GLY A 24 -4.24 3.87 3.48
N TYR A 25 -4.57 2.82 4.25
CA TYR A 25 -5.95 2.37 4.44
C TYR A 25 -6.86 3.50 4.95
N PHE A 26 -6.35 4.32 5.89
CA PHE A 26 -7.07 5.48 6.43
C PHE A 26 -6.90 6.78 5.61
N ARG A 27 -6.24 6.72 4.44
CA ARG A 27 -5.94 7.88 3.59
C ARG A 27 -5.26 9.03 4.35
N ASN A 28 -4.24 8.70 5.13
CA ASN A 28 -3.42 9.68 5.87
C ASN A 28 -1.94 9.66 5.48
N GLY A 29 -1.61 8.92 4.41
CA GLY A 29 -0.27 8.80 3.87
C GLY A 29 0.65 7.79 4.56
N CYS A 30 0.21 7.14 5.65
CA CYS A 30 0.99 6.13 6.36
C CYS A 30 0.40 4.72 6.16
N CYS A 31 1.26 3.70 6.12
CA CYS A 31 0.85 2.29 6.05
C CYS A 31 0.50 1.74 7.44
N GLN A 32 -0.25 2.52 8.21
CA GLN A 32 -0.78 2.10 9.50
C GLN A 32 -2.04 1.25 9.27
N THR A 33 -2.28 0.30 10.17
CA THR A 33 -3.39 -0.66 10.08
C THR A 33 -4.12 -0.79 11.41
N ASP A 34 -5.32 -1.34 11.42
CA ASP A 34 -5.96 -1.86 12.64
C ASP A 34 -6.75 -3.13 12.32
N ALA A 35 -7.59 -3.59 13.25
CA ALA A 35 -8.41 -4.78 13.06
C ALA A 35 -9.48 -4.65 11.95
N SER A 36 -9.78 -3.44 11.48
CA SER A 36 -10.73 -3.20 10.37
C SER A 36 -10.09 -3.38 8.99
N ASP A 37 -8.77 -3.21 8.88
CA ASP A 37 -8.04 -3.41 7.63
C ASP A 37 -7.76 -4.90 7.39
N ARG A 38 -8.75 -5.58 6.80
CA ARG A 38 -8.66 -7.00 6.44
C ARG A 38 -7.59 -7.30 5.37
N GLY A 39 -7.17 -6.28 4.61
CA GLY A 39 -6.13 -6.43 3.59
C GLY A 39 -4.71 -6.31 4.16
N SER A 40 -4.57 -5.70 5.34
CA SER A 40 -3.27 -5.40 5.96
C SER A 40 -2.38 -4.59 5.03
N HIS A 41 -2.77 -3.35 4.72
CA HIS A 41 -2.05 -2.40 3.88
C HIS A 41 -0.83 -1.81 4.62
N VAL A 42 0.11 -2.66 5.00
CA VAL A 42 1.24 -2.33 5.88
C VAL A 42 2.60 -2.25 5.17
N VAL A 43 2.65 -2.58 3.89
CA VAL A 43 3.90 -2.55 3.11
C VAL A 43 3.91 -1.28 2.25
N CYS A 44 4.81 -0.34 2.56
CA CYS A 44 5.09 0.79 1.67
C CYS A 44 6.00 0.32 0.53
N ALA A 45 5.49 0.30 -0.70
CA ALA A 45 6.24 -0.11 -1.89
C ALA A 45 6.32 1.04 -2.88
N VAL A 46 7.45 1.13 -3.60
CA VAL A 46 7.52 1.85 -4.87
C VAL A 46 7.07 0.87 -5.94
N VAL A 47 5.91 1.10 -6.56
CA VAL A 47 5.35 0.14 -7.52
C VAL A 47 6.07 0.25 -8.86
N THR A 48 6.28 -0.89 -9.51
CA THR A 48 6.87 -0.98 -10.85
C THR A 48 5.81 -1.35 -11.88
N ALA A 49 6.13 -1.26 -13.18
CA ALA A 49 5.21 -1.69 -14.23
C ALA A 49 4.92 -3.19 -14.11
N GLU A 50 5.96 -3.99 -13.86
CA GLU A 50 5.88 -5.44 -13.72
C GLU A 50 5.01 -5.83 -12.53
N PHE A 51 5.17 -5.15 -11.39
CA PHE A 51 4.32 -5.38 -10.21
C PHE A 51 2.86 -5.05 -10.50
N LEU A 52 2.58 -3.92 -11.17
CA LEU A 52 1.21 -3.49 -11.47
C LEU A 52 0.53 -4.47 -12.43
N GLU A 53 1.22 -4.91 -13.48
CA GLU A 53 0.73 -5.93 -14.42
C GLU A 53 0.49 -7.27 -13.72
N PHE A 54 1.46 -7.74 -12.92
CA PHE A 54 1.32 -8.97 -12.14
C PHE A 54 0.12 -8.89 -11.19
N SER A 55 -0.01 -7.79 -10.43
CA SER A 55 -1.11 -7.60 -9.48
C SER A 55 -2.47 -7.63 -10.18
N MET A 56 -2.57 -6.98 -11.34
CA MET A 56 -3.80 -7.00 -12.14
C MET A 56 -4.18 -8.42 -12.57
N VAL A 57 -3.21 -9.22 -13.04
CA VAL A 57 -3.44 -10.62 -13.41
C VAL A 57 -3.86 -11.48 -12.21
N GLN A 58 -3.37 -11.18 -11.00
CA GLN A 58 -3.79 -11.82 -9.75
C GLN A 58 -5.13 -11.27 -9.19
N GLY A 59 -5.85 -10.46 -9.97
CA GLY A 59 -7.15 -9.90 -9.60
C GLY A 59 -7.07 -8.73 -8.63
N ASN A 60 -5.92 -8.06 -8.52
CA ASN A 60 -5.69 -6.87 -7.72
C ASN A 60 -5.34 -5.68 -8.64
N ASP A 61 -6.37 -5.12 -9.29
CA ASP A 61 -6.20 -3.97 -10.17
C ASP A 61 -5.84 -2.71 -9.38
N LEU A 62 -4.57 -2.31 -9.49
CA LEU A 62 -4.02 -1.10 -8.90
C LEU A 62 -3.81 0.02 -9.93
N MET A 63 -4.28 -0.13 -11.17
CA MET A 63 -4.08 0.85 -12.24
C MET A 63 -5.37 1.63 -12.54
N THR A 64 -6.53 0.98 -12.48
CA THR A 64 -7.81 1.64 -12.79
C THR A 64 -8.21 2.60 -11.64
N PRO A 65 -8.46 3.89 -11.92
CA PRO A 65 -8.93 4.83 -10.91
C PRO A 65 -10.29 4.42 -10.32
N ARG A 66 -10.45 4.58 -9.00
CA ARG A 66 -11.70 4.38 -8.25
C ARG A 66 -11.99 5.59 -7.35
N PRO A 67 -12.58 6.66 -7.90
CA PRO A 67 -12.86 7.90 -7.14
C PRO A 67 -13.69 7.66 -5.87
N GLU A 68 -14.61 6.68 -5.90
CA GLU A 68 -15.43 6.25 -4.76
C GLU A 68 -14.61 5.77 -3.55
N TYR A 69 -13.37 5.35 -3.78
CA TYR A 69 -12.41 4.93 -2.74
C TYR A 69 -11.24 5.89 -2.58
N GLN A 70 -11.32 7.10 -3.17
CA GLN A 70 -10.20 8.05 -3.22
C GLN A 70 -8.92 7.37 -3.74
N PHE A 71 -9.06 6.56 -4.79
CA PHE A 71 -7.95 5.82 -5.40
C PHE A 71 -7.72 6.35 -6.81
N PRO A 72 -6.56 6.98 -7.09
CA PRO A 72 -6.31 7.63 -8.37
C PRO A 72 -5.91 6.68 -9.49
N GLY A 73 -5.64 5.40 -9.17
CA GLY A 73 -4.90 4.50 -10.06
C GLY A 73 -3.40 4.81 -10.01
N LEU A 74 -2.58 3.77 -9.90
CA LEU A 74 -1.14 3.91 -9.72
C LEU A 74 -0.39 3.82 -11.04
N LYS A 75 0.77 4.46 -11.07
CA LYS A 75 1.75 4.40 -12.15
C LYS A 75 3.10 3.93 -11.60
N PRO A 76 3.98 3.38 -12.46
CA PRO A 76 5.34 3.04 -12.05
C PRO A 76 6.06 4.24 -11.39
N GLY A 77 6.67 4.00 -10.24
CA GLY A 77 7.33 5.02 -9.41
C GLY A 77 6.46 5.57 -8.27
N ASP A 78 5.15 5.33 -8.28
CA ASP A 78 4.29 5.74 -7.17
C ASP A 78 4.62 4.96 -5.89
N ARG A 79 4.52 5.63 -4.75
CA ARG A 79 4.59 4.98 -3.44
C ARG A 79 3.19 4.66 -2.93
N TRP A 80 2.95 3.40 -2.61
CA TRP A 80 1.65 2.95 -2.13
C TRP A 80 1.74 1.94 -0.99
N CYS A 81 0.73 1.94 -0.12
CA CYS A 81 0.60 0.97 0.96
C CYS A 81 -0.17 -0.22 0.40
N VAL A 82 0.53 -1.31 0.10
CA VAL A 82 -0.05 -2.52 -0.48
C VAL A 82 -0.36 -3.55 0.59
N CYS A 83 -1.36 -4.38 0.34
CA CYS A 83 -1.68 -5.54 1.18
C CYS A 83 -0.46 -6.45 1.31
N ALA A 84 -0.10 -6.83 2.53
CA ALA A 84 1.07 -7.68 2.78
C ALA A 84 1.01 -9.00 2.00
N LEU A 85 -0.17 -9.62 1.88
CA LEU A 85 -0.33 -10.86 1.13
C LEU A 85 -0.11 -10.68 -0.38
N ARG A 86 -0.57 -9.55 -0.96
CA ARG A 86 -0.34 -9.24 -2.38
C ARG A 86 1.13 -8.95 -2.66
N TRP A 87 1.83 -8.35 -1.71
CA TRP A 87 3.28 -8.18 -1.81
C TRP A 87 4.02 -9.53 -1.78
N VAL A 88 3.64 -10.44 -0.87
CA VAL A 88 4.25 -11.78 -0.77
C VAL A 88 4.00 -12.62 -2.03
N GLU A 89 2.84 -12.49 -2.66
CA GLU A 89 2.55 -13.11 -3.96
C GLU A 89 3.56 -12.69 -5.03
N ALA A 90 3.84 -11.37 -5.15
CA ALA A 90 4.79 -10.84 -6.12
C ALA A 90 6.23 -11.30 -5.83
N VAL A 91 6.67 -11.22 -4.56
CA VAL A 91 7.99 -11.70 -4.14
C VAL A 91 8.21 -13.17 -4.49
N ARG A 92 7.19 -14.02 -4.28
CA ARG A 92 7.26 -15.45 -4.63
C ARG A 92 7.29 -15.70 -6.13
N ALA A 93 6.67 -14.82 -6.92
CA ALA A 93 6.72 -14.85 -8.38
C ALA A 93 8.03 -14.26 -8.94
N GLY A 94 8.86 -13.61 -8.11
CA GLY A 94 10.10 -12.97 -8.53
C GLY A 94 9.87 -11.63 -9.23
N VAL A 95 8.79 -10.93 -8.88
CA VAL A 95 8.40 -9.61 -9.42
C VAL A 95 8.43 -8.55 -8.31
#